data_AF-A0AAJ2NED0-F1
#
_entry.id   AF-A0AAJ2NED0-F1
#
_cell.length_a   1.000
_cell.length_b   1.000
_cell.length_c   1.000
_cell.angle_alpha   90.00
_cell.angle_beta   90.00
_cell.angle_gamma   90.00
#
_symmetry.space_group_name_H-M   'P 1'
#
loop_
_entity.id
_entity.type
_entity.pdbx_description
1 polymer ?
#
loop_
_entity_poly.entity_id
_entity_poly.type
_entity_poly.pdbx_seq_one_letter_code
_entity_poly.pdbx_strand_id
1 'polypeptide(L)'
;MCLYTRSSLRRNGSIKPSFYRTLTEDLPCRFQKAPAPDRLAERARGQSPLEAAVDRYSRAYQSIDQHRREGLPVLDMQRQEIGDAGRQLDQVQGGMKDLLRSTLQNDPATVRAMTELSGRERVAQVIDGMKRENAALQDPNIRAERFVERWQELQGQRRELRGWQHDDARAKVESQMNGMTKSLERDPQVDSILRNRRQELGIGQQQRRGQSIAHELQEEMSRSRQLSRGIGLGR
;
A
#
# COMPACT_ATOMS: atom_id res chain seq x y z
N MET A 1 15.08 -38.65 48.60
CA MET A 1 14.93 -40.13 48.67
C MET A 1 14.55 -40.62 47.28
N CYS A 2 15.52 -41.11 46.50
CA CYS A 2 15.26 -41.78 45.22
C CYS A 2 15.74 -43.22 45.34
N LEU A 3 14.83 -44.17 45.10
CA LEU A 3 15.12 -45.59 45.19
C LEU A 3 15.76 -46.10 43.89
N TYR A 4 16.78 -46.92 44.11
CA TYR A 4 17.59 -47.65 43.14
C TYR A 4 16.78 -48.78 42.48
N THR A 5 16.97 -49.00 41.18
CA THR A 5 16.82 -50.35 40.59
C THR A 5 17.98 -50.65 39.65
N ARG A 6 18.41 -51.91 39.73
CA ARG A 6 19.70 -52.51 39.35
C ARG A 6 19.44 -53.60 38.31
N SER A 7 20.38 -53.81 37.38
CA SER A 7 20.72 -55.08 36.65
C SER A 7 21.05 -54.78 35.18
N SER A 8 21.98 -55.45 34.47
CA SER A 8 23.01 -56.44 34.81
C SER A 8 24.00 -56.52 33.63
N LEU A 9 25.28 -56.78 33.95
CA LEU A 9 26.33 -57.49 33.21
C LEU A 9 26.10 -57.91 31.73
N ARG A 10 27.11 -57.65 30.86
CA ARG A 10 27.97 -58.70 30.26
C ARG A 10 29.19 -58.15 29.49
N ARG A 11 30.36 -58.71 29.89
CA ARG A 11 31.55 -59.20 29.15
C ARG A 11 32.37 -58.29 28.20
N ASN A 12 33.64 -58.16 28.63
CA ASN A 12 34.90 -58.43 27.93
C ASN A 12 35.24 -57.69 26.63
N GLY A 13 36.33 -56.93 26.68
CA GLY A 13 37.11 -56.51 25.53
C GLY A 13 38.23 -55.56 25.96
N SER A 14 39.46 -56.06 25.92
CA SER A 14 40.67 -55.43 26.46
C SER A 14 41.24 -54.31 25.58
N ILE A 15 42.21 -53.58 26.14
CA ILE A 15 43.29 -52.79 25.51
C ILE A 15 43.16 -51.26 25.59
N LYS A 16 44.15 -50.68 26.28
CA LYS A 16 44.38 -49.26 26.57
C LYS A 16 44.83 -48.49 25.32
N PRO A 17 44.53 -47.18 25.20
CA PRO A 17 45.24 -46.32 24.27
C PRO A 17 46.31 -45.47 24.99
N SER A 18 47.49 -45.40 24.37
CA SER A 18 48.53 -44.41 24.66
C SER A 18 48.44 -43.23 23.68
N PHE A 19 48.45 -42.03 24.26
CA PHE A 19 49.18 -40.83 23.82
C PHE A 19 48.72 -40.00 22.59
N TYR A 20 48.81 -38.67 22.82
CA TYR A 20 48.86 -37.48 21.94
C TYR A 20 47.54 -36.80 21.52
N ARG A 21 47.21 -35.73 22.28
CA ARG A 21 46.92 -34.35 21.84
C ARG A 21 46.37 -34.17 20.40
N THR A 22 45.13 -33.69 20.29
CA THR A 22 44.74 -32.62 19.35
C THR A 22 43.61 -31.77 19.91
N LEU A 23 43.71 -30.47 19.64
CA LEU A 23 42.86 -29.37 20.02
C LEU A 23 41.44 -29.49 19.46
N THR A 24 40.44 -29.13 20.25
CA THR A 24 39.20 -28.51 19.76
C THR A 24 38.88 -27.35 20.69
N GLU A 25 39.01 -26.15 20.14
CA GLU A 25 38.61 -24.90 20.74
C GLU A 25 37.08 -24.85 20.84
N ASP A 26 36.56 -24.83 22.06
CA ASP A 26 35.16 -24.52 22.34
C ASP A 26 34.94 -23.00 22.17
N LEU A 27 34.33 -22.61 21.05
CA LEU A 27 33.75 -21.27 20.85
C LEU A 27 32.25 -21.35 21.13
N PRO A 28 31.72 -20.70 22.20
CA PRO A 28 30.28 -20.59 22.36
C PRO A 28 29.72 -19.56 21.37
N CYS A 29 28.69 -19.97 20.62
CA CYS A 29 27.87 -19.12 19.77
C CYS A 29 27.34 -17.91 20.56
N ARG A 30 28.03 -16.78 20.41
CA ARG A 30 27.55 -15.48 20.86
C ARG A 30 26.50 -15.03 19.85
N PHE A 31 25.22 -15.14 20.21
CA PHE A 31 24.15 -14.39 19.54
C PHE A 31 24.48 -12.90 19.67
N GLN A 32 25.20 -12.36 18.69
CA GLN A 32 25.37 -10.92 18.55
C GLN A 32 24.03 -10.38 18.06
N LYS A 33 23.22 -9.91 19.01
CA LYS A 33 22.18 -8.92 18.71
C LYS A 33 22.91 -7.75 18.04
N ALA A 34 22.62 -7.51 16.76
CA ALA A 34 23.15 -6.36 16.05
C ALA A 34 22.97 -5.10 16.93
N PRO A 35 23.98 -4.22 17.05
CA PRO A 35 23.84 -3.04 17.87
C PRO A 35 22.67 -2.23 17.32
N ALA A 36 21.71 -1.92 18.20
CA ALA A 36 20.64 -1.00 17.85
C ALA A 36 21.31 0.28 17.32
N PRO A 37 20.88 0.83 16.16
CA PRO A 37 21.43 2.09 15.68
C PRO A 37 21.31 3.11 16.82
N ASP A 38 22.40 3.82 17.04
CA ASP A 38 22.68 4.61 18.22
C ASP A 38 21.62 5.72 18.35
N ARG A 39 20.52 5.42 19.06
CA ARG A 39 19.31 6.26 19.09
C ARG A 39 19.58 7.68 19.59
N LEU A 40 20.66 7.85 20.35
CA LEU A 40 21.16 9.15 20.81
C LEU A 40 21.85 9.92 19.68
N ALA A 41 22.68 9.28 18.87
CA ALA A 41 23.28 9.88 17.67
C ALA A 41 22.21 10.20 16.62
N GLU A 42 21.22 9.33 16.45
CA GLU A 42 20.08 9.58 15.57
C GLU A 42 19.31 10.84 16.03
N ARG A 43 19.06 11.02 17.34
CA ARG A 43 18.43 12.22 17.92
C ARG A 43 19.27 13.49 17.76
N ALA A 44 20.59 13.38 17.76
CA ALA A 44 21.51 14.51 17.61
C ALA A 44 21.66 15.00 16.14
N ARG A 45 21.30 14.17 15.15
CA ARG A 45 21.27 14.59 13.73
C ARG A 45 20.16 15.63 13.50
N GLY A 46 20.45 16.67 12.72
CA GLY A 46 19.43 17.62 12.25
C GLY A 46 18.40 16.92 11.36
N GLN A 47 17.15 17.38 11.39
CA GLN A 47 16.10 16.84 10.50
C GLN A 47 16.43 17.18 9.05
N SER A 48 16.38 16.18 8.18
CA SER A 48 16.46 16.39 6.73
C SER A 48 15.25 17.18 6.22
N PRO A 49 15.37 17.88 5.06
CA PRO A 49 14.24 18.59 4.45
C PRO A 49 13.02 17.70 4.22
N LEU A 50 13.25 16.44 3.84
CA LEU A 50 12.19 15.44 3.67
C LEU A 50 11.50 15.14 5.01
N GLU A 51 12.26 14.85 6.06
CA GLU A 51 11.71 14.54 7.38
C GLU A 51 10.89 15.72 7.94
N ALA A 52 11.36 16.95 7.74
CA ALA A 52 10.63 18.14 8.15
C ALA A 52 9.31 18.31 7.37
N ALA A 53 9.33 18.11 6.05
CA ALA A 53 8.13 18.18 5.22
C ALA A 53 7.12 17.07 5.56
N VAL A 54 7.60 15.85 5.78
CA VAL A 54 6.78 14.72 6.23
C VAL A 54 6.19 15.00 7.62
N ASP A 55 6.95 15.54 8.57
CA ASP A 55 6.42 15.87 9.90
C ASP A 55 5.31 16.93 9.80
N ARG A 56 5.50 17.98 9.00
CA ARG A 56 4.48 19.02 8.80
C ARG A 56 3.20 18.43 8.21
N TYR A 57 3.33 17.61 7.17
CA TYR A 57 2.18 16.94 6.57
C TYR A 57 1.47 16.02 7.57
N SER A 58 2.25 15.26 8.34
CA SER A 58 1.73 14.34 9.36
C SER A 58 0.90 15.04 10.42
N ARG A 59 1.34 16.22 10.88
CA ARG A 59 0.59 17.05 11.84
C ARG A 59 -0.71 17.59 11.24
N ALA A 60 -0.65 18.11 10.02
CA ALA A 60 -1.84 18.62 9.32
C ALA A 60 -2.87 17.50 9.10
N TYR A 61 -2.40 16.30 8.72
CA TYR A 61 -3.23 15.12 8.58
C TYR A 61 -3.86 14.70 9.92
N GLN A 62 -3.07 14.60 10.99
CA GLN A 62 -3.56 14.21 12.31
C GLN A 62 -4.63 15.18 12.83
N SER A 63 -4.48 16.49 12.60
CA SER A 63 -5.50 17.48 12.97
C SER A 63 -6.84 17.24 12.26
N ILE A 64 -6.80 16.93 10.95
CA ILE A 64 -7.99 16.59 10.17
C ILE A 64 -8.60 15.26 10.63
N ASP A 65 -7.77 14.25 10.87
CA ASP A 65 -8.22 12.93 11.33
C ASP A 65 -8.93 13.03 12.68
N GLN A 66 -8.39 13.81 13.61
CA GLN A 66 -8.99 14.04 14.92
C GLN A 66 -10.39 14.68 14.80
N HIS A 67 -10.54 15.73 13.99
CA HIS A 67 -11.85 16.35 13.76
C HIS A 67 -12.86 15.35 13.18
N ARG A 68 -12.43 14.52 12.24
CA ARG A 68 -13.31 13.49 11.65
C ARG A 68 -13.75 12.47 12.70
N ARG A 69 -12.85 12.03 13.58
CA ARG A 69 -13.17 11.12 14.69
C ARG A 69 -14.16 11.73 15.68
N GLU A 70 -14.09 13.05 15.87
CA GLU A 70 -15.02 13.81 16.72
C GLU A 70 -16.34 14.18 16.00
N GLY A 71 -16.53 13.77 14.74
CA GLY A 71 -17.71 14.12 13.95
C GLY A 71 -17.77 15.60 13.55
N LEU A 72 -16.66 16.31 13.66
CA LEU A 72 -16.55 17.73 13.32
C LEU A 72 -16.22 17.91 11.84
N PRO A 73 -16.77 18.96 11.19
CA PRO A 73 -16.40 19.30 9.83
C PRO A 73 -14.93 19.71 9.75
N VAL A 74 -14.30 19.38 8.61
CA VAL A 74 -12.94 19.83 8.30
C VAL A 74 -12.97 21.31 7.93
N LEU A 75 -12.27 22.13 8.71
CA LEU A 75 -12.19 23.58 8.55
C LEU A 75 -11.41 23.96 7.29
N ASP A 76 -11.72 25.11 6.68
CA ASP A 76 -11.02 25.60 5.49
C ASP A 76 -9.53 25.80 5.76
N MET A 77 -9.17 26.31 6.93
CA MET A 77 -7.78 26.46 7.35
C MET A 77 -7.05 25.10 7.40
N GLN A 78 -7.70 24.03 7.85
CA GLN A 78 -7.10 22.70 7.86
C GLN A 78 -6.89 22.16 6.43
N ARG A 79 -7.85 22.42 5.52
CA ARG A 79 -7.71 22.05 4.10
C ARG A 79 -6.55 22.79 3.45
N GLN A 80 -6.38 24.07 3.79
CA GLN A 80 -5.25 24.86 3.33
C GLN A 80 -3.93 24.30 3.89
N GLU A 81 -3.83 24.05 5.20
CA GLU A 81 -2.59 23.55 5.82
C GLU A 81 -2.13 22.21 5.25
N ILE A 82 -3.03 21.24 5.05
CA ILE A 82 -2.64 19.96 4.43
C ILE A 82 -2.24 20.16 2.96
N GLY A 83 -2.88 21.10 2.26
CA GLY A 83 -2.51 21.48 0.90
C GLY A 83 -1.12 22.11 0.85
N ASP A 84 -0.80 22.99 1.78
CA ASP A 84 0.46 23.72 1.89
C ASP A 84 1.61 22.78 2.28
N ALA A 85 1.37 21.90 3.25
CA ALA A 85 2.30 20.85 3.61
C ALA A 85 2.55 19.88 2.43
N GLY A 86 1.50 19.55 1.67
CA GLY A 86 1.62 18.76 0.44
C GLY A 86 2.51 19.44 -0.61
N ARG A 87 2.36 20.75 -0.82
CA ARG A 87 3.22 21.49 -1.75
C ARG A 87 4.69 21.52 -1.29
N GLN A 88 4.94 21.59 0.01
CA GLN A 88 6.31 21.51 0.54
C GLN A 88 6.95 20.13 0.33
N LEU A 89 6.18 19.05 0.41
CA LEU A 89 6.68 17.72 0.03
C LEU A 89 7.12 17.69 -1.44
N ASP A 90 6.29 18.22 -2.33
CA ASP A 90 6.60 18.28 -3.77
C ASP A 90 7.81 19.18 -4.09
N GLN A 91 8.10 20.18 -3.25
CA GLN A 91 9.31 21.03 -3.37
C GLN A 91 10.59 20.27 -3.02
N VAL A 92 10.54 19.29 -2.11
CA VAL A 92 11.69 18.42 -1.80
C VAL A 92 11.97 17.49 -2.98
N GLN A 93 10.93 16.83 -3.49
CA GLN A 93 10.99 16.04 -4.70
C GLN A 93 9.59 15.98 -5.33
N GLY A 94 9.51 16.26 -6.64
CA GLY A 94 8.24 16.24 -7.35
C GLY A 94 7.51 14.89 -7.23
N GLY A 95 6.20 14.95 -6.94
CA GLY A 95 5.34 13.77 -6.83
C GLY A 95 5.27 13.15 -5.42
N MET A 96 6.03 13.66 -4.44
CA MET A 96 6.00 13.15 -3.07
C MET A 96 4.64 13.30 -2.38
N LYS A 97 3.90 14.36 -2.67
CA LYS A 97 2.53 14.54 -2.15
C LYS A 97 1.62 13.40 -2.62
N ASP A 98 1.70 13.05 -3.90
CA ASP A 98 0.85 12.02 -4.49
C ASP A 98 1.31 10.61 -4.05
N LEU A 99 2.61 10.39 -3.90
CA LEU A 99 3.15 9.17 -3.28
C LEU A 99 2.67 9.00 -1.84
N LEU A 100 2.73 10.05 -1.02
CA LEU A 100 2.27 9.99 0.37
C LEU A 100 0.76 9.77 0.44
N ARG A 101 -0.02 10.42 -0.43
CA ARG A 101 -1.47 10.15 -0.54
C ARG A 101 -1.74 8.69 -0.89
N SER A 102 -1.02 8.14 -1.88
CA SER A 102 -1.14 6.73 -2.28
C SER A 102 -0.75 5.80 -1.13
N THR A 103 0.29 6.15 -0.37
CA THR A 103 0.73 5.40 0.82
C THR A 103 -0.38 5.32 1.85
N LEU A 104 -1.05 6.44 2.15
CA LEU A 104 -2.14 6.47 3.13
C LEU A 104 -3.40 5.73 2.67
N GLN A 105 -3.61 5.59 1.36
CA GLN A 105 -4.72 4.82 0.80
C GLN A 105 -4.46 3.31 0.88
N ASN A 106 -3.20 2.88 0.69
CA ASN A 106 -2.86 1.47 0.51
C ASN A 106 -2.11 0.83 1.69
N ASP A 107 -1.61 1.62 2.65
CA ASP A 107 -0.89 1.12 3.82
C ASP A 107 -1.57 1.56 5.14
N PRO A 108 -2.44 0.70 5.71
CA PRO A 108 -3.07 0.95 7.01
C PRO A 108 -2.08 1.06 8.18
N ALA A 109 -0.88 0.48 8.07
CA ALA A 109 0.14 0.65 9.09
C ALA A 109 0.68 2.09 9.11
N THR A 110 0.81 2.71 7.93
CA THR A 110 1.20 4.12 7.82
C THR A 110 0.12 5.05 8.37
N VAL A 111 -1.16 4.76 8.15
CA VAL A 111 -2.27 5.53 8.75
C VAL A 111 -2.26 5.45 10.29
N ARG A 112 -2.00 4.25 10.85
CA ARG A 112 -1.82 4.09 12.30
C ARG A 112 -0.63 4.88 12.81
N ALA A 113 0.52 4.78 12.13
CA ALA A 113 1.70 5.56 12.50
C ALA A 113 1.43 7.08 12.51
N MET A 114 0.68 7.60 11.54
CA MET A 114 0.32 9.03 11.46
C MET A 114 -0.50 9.51 12.67
N THR A 115 -1.34 8.63 13.22
CA THR A 115 -2.35 8.99 14.22
C THR A 115 -1.95 8.59 15.65
N GLU A 116 -1.15 7.54 15.79
CA GLU A 116 -0.73 6.97 17.08
C GLU A 116 0.69 7.37 17.50
N LEU A 117 1.58 7.68 16.55
CA LEU A 117 2.97 8.03 16.83
C LEU A 117 3.19 9.55 16.76
N SER A 118 4.34 10.00 17.26
CA SER A 118 4.71 11.42 17.29
C SER A 118 6.19 11.64 17.03
N GLY A 119 6.54 12.86 16.61
CA GLY A 119 7.91 13.28 16.36
C GLY A 119 8.63 12.38 15.34
N ARG A 120 9.91 12.09 15.60
CA ARG A 120 10.77 11.35 14.65
C ARG A 120 10.32 9.92 14.38
N GLU A 121 9.69 9.27 15.35
CA GLU A 121 9.21 7.89 15.17
C GLU A 121 8.09 7.81 14.14
N ARG A 122 7.13 8.74 14.21
CA ARG A 122 6.09 8.88 13.18
C ARG A 122 6.71 9.12 11.82
N VAL A 123 7.62 10.07 11.72
CA VAL A 123 8.27 10.44 10.45
C VAL A 123 9.00 9.24 9.84
N ALA A 124 9.76 8.49 10.64
CA ALA A 124 10.45 7.29 10.17
C ALA A 124 9.49 6.23 9.62
N GLN A 125 8.41 5.94 10.34
CA GLN A 125 7.40 4.96 9.90
C GLN A 125 6.68 5.40 8.62
N VAL A 126 6.37 6.70 8.49
CA VAL A 126 5.75 7.25 7.28
C VAL A 126 6.68 7.18 6.09
N ILE A 127 7.96 7.52 6.26
CA ILE A 127 8.97 7.40 5.21
C ILE A 127 9.13 5.93 4.78
N ASP A 128 9.15 4.99 5.73
CA ASP A 128 9.24 3.57 5.39
C ASP A 128 7.98 3.06 4.68
N GLY A 129 6.80 3.57 5.04
CA GLY A 129 5.55 3.39 4.29
C GLY A 129 5.68 3.88 2.84
N MET A 130 6.16 5.11 2.64
CA MET A 130 6.36 5.68 1.31
C MET A 130 7.35 4.87 0.47
N LYS A 131 8.40 4.30 1.08
CA LYS A 131 9.33 3.40 0.37
C LYS A 131 8.65 2.12 -0.10
N ARG A 132 7.85 1.48 0.77
CA ARG A 132 7.06 0.29 0.41
C ARG A 132 6.09 0.60 -0.72
N GLU A 133 5.39 1.73 -0.63
CA GLU A 133 4.46 2.15 -1.65
C GLU A 133 5.16 2.46 -2.97
N ASN A 134 6.31 3.15 -2.93
CA ASN A 134 7.08 3.41 -4.13
C ASN A 134 7.55 2.11 -4.80
N ALA A 135 7.99 1.12 -4.03
CA ALA A 135 8.35 -0.20 -4.55
C ALA A 135 7.14 -0.91 -5.20
N ALA A 136 5.96 -0.84 -4.55
CA ALA A 136 4.72 -1.38 -5.10
C ALA A 136 4.32 -0.70 -6.43
N LEU A 137 4.52 0.62 -6.55
CA LEU A 137 4.24 1.35 -7.79
C LEU A 137 5.21 1.02 -8.94
N GLN A 138 6.41 0.50 -8.63
CA GLN A 138 7.32 0.00 -9.68
C GLN A 138 6.92 -1.39 -10.20
N ASP A 139 6.11 -2.14 -9.46
CA ASP A 139 5.64 -3.46 -9.89
C ASP A 139 4.37 -3.32 -10.77
N PRO A 140 4.43 -3.70 -12.06
CA PRO A 140 3.26 -3.63 -12.93
C PRO A 140 2.13 -4.59 -12.51
N ASN A 141 2.43 -5.69 -11.81
CA ASN A 141 1.40 -6.62 -11.33
C ASN A 141 0.58 -6.00 -10.21
N ILE A 142 1.24 -5.33 -9.25
CA ILE A 142 0.56 -4.62 -8.16
C ILE A 142 -0.29 -3.47 -8.71
N ARG A 143 0.24 -2.71 -9.68
CA ARG A 143 -0.55 -1.66 -10.35
C ARG A 143 -1.76 -2.22 -11.09
N ALA A 144 -1.62 -3.36 -11.76
CA ALA A 144 -2.74 -4.04 -12.44
C ALA A 144 -3.79 -4.56 -11.45
N GLU A 145 -3.35 -5.16 -10.34
CA GLU A 145 -4.25 -5.63 -9.27
C GLU A 145 -5.07 -4.49 -8.68
N ARG A 146 -4.41 -3.39 -8.27
CA ARG A 146 -5.08 -2.18 -7.77
C ARG A 146 -6.04 -1.57 -8.79
N PHE A 147 -5.69 -1.62 -10.08
CA PHE A 147 -6.58 -1.18 -11.14
C PHE A 147 -7.88 -1.99 -11.16
N VAL A 148 -7.77 -3.33 -11.11
CA VAL A 148 -8.94 -4.22 -11.12
C VAL A 148 -9.80 -4.01 -9.89
N GLU A 149 -9.20 -3.97 -8.69
CA GLU A 149 -9.91 -3.74 -7.44
C GLU A 149 -10.70 -2.44 -7.47
N ARG A 150 -10.04 -1.33 -7.84
CA ARG A 150 -10.69 -0.02 -7.91
C ARG A 150 -11.76 0.02 -9.00
N TRP A 151 -11.53 -0.62 -10.15
CA TRP A 151 -12.52 -0.70 -11.22
C TRP A 151 -13.77 -1.43 -10.76
N GLN A 152 -13.62 -2.57 -10.08
CA GLN A 152 -14.73 -3.36 -9.56
C GLN A 152 -15.52 -2.61 -8.48
N GLU A 153 -14.83 -1.89 -7.60
CA GLU A 153 -15.47 -1.03 -6.60
C GLU A 153 -16.35 0.04 -7.27
N LEU A 154 -15.82 0.74 -8.28
CA LEU A 154 -16.56 1.77 -9.03
C LEU A 154 -17.72 1.17 -9.83
N GLN A 155 -17.53 0.00 -10.45
CA GLN A 155 -18.64 -0.74 -11.08
C GLN A 155 -19.72 -1.13 -10.07
N GLY A 156 -19.34 -1.51 -8.83
CA GLY A 156 -20.27 -1.73 -7.72
C GLY A 156 -21.10 -0.49 -7.41
N GLN A 157 -20.42 0.63 -7.10
CA GLN A 157 -21.06 1.91 -6.80
C GLN A 157 -22.00 2.37 -7.94
N ARG A 158 -21.56 2.25 -9.19
CA ARG A 158 -22.37 2.60 -10.36
C ARG A 158 -23.65 1.76 -10.45
N ARG A 159 -23.59 0.46 -10.14
CA ARG A 159 -24.75 -0.45 -10.15
C ARG A 159 -25.77 -0.13 -9.06
N GLU A 160 -25.32 0.43 -7.95
CA GLU A 160 -26.16 0.89 -6.84
C GLU A 160 -26.85 2.23 -7.17
N LEU A 161 -26.17 3.12 -7.90
CA LEU A 161 -26.67 4.44 -8.29
C LEU A 161 -27.66 4.39 -9.48
N ARG A 162 -28.85 3.82 -9.22
CA ARG A 162 -29.95 3.68 -10.21
C ARG A 162 -30.96 4.82 -10.18
N GLY A 163 -31.57 5.12 -11.33
CA GLY A 163 -32.60 6.17 -11.45
C GLY A 163 -32.03 7.56 -11.68
N TRP A 164 -32.89 8.50 -12.07
CA TRP A 164 -32.49 9.86 -12.46
C TRP A 164 -31.93 10.65 -11.27
N GLN A 165 -32.41 10.38 -10.05
CA GLN A 165 -32.03 11.12 -8.85
C GLN A 165 -30.56 10.92 -8.45
N HIS A 166 -29.90 9.92 -9.04
CA HIS A 166 -28.49 9.63 -8.81
C HIS A 166 -27.60 10.02 -9.99
N ASP A 167 -28.12 10.76 -10.97
CA ASP A 167 -27.37 11.13 -12.18
C ASP A 167 -26.05 11.84 -11.88
N ASP A 168 -26.05 12.82 -10.97
CA ASP A 168 -24.84 13.54 -10.58
C ASP A 168 -23.83 12.66 -9.86
N ALA A 169 -24.30 11.81 -8.94
CA ALA A 169 -23.43 10.86 -8.23
C ALA A 169 -22.84 9.83 -9.20
N ARG A 170 -23.66 9.31 -10.12
CA ARG A 170 -23.24 8.37 -11.16
C ARG A 170 -22.25 9.00 -12.12
N ALA A 171 -22.46 10.26 -12.52
CA ALA A 171 -21.53 11.00 -13.37
C ALA A 171 -20.15 11.15 -12.73
N LYS A 172 -20.08 11.35 -11.40
CA LYS A 172 -18.80 11.38 -10.66
C LYS A 172 -18.09 10.03 -10.69
N VAL A 173 -18.82 8.93 -10.49
CA VAL A 173 -18.26 7.57 -10.59
C VAL A 173 -17.75 7.30 -12.01
N GLU A 174 -18.55 7.58 -13.04
CA GLU A 174 -18.17 7.41 -14.45
C GLU A 174 -16.97 8.29 -14.85
N SER A 175 -16.85 9.48 -14.28
CA SER A 175 -15.68 10.35 -14.46
C SER A 175 -14.40 9.71 -13.90
N GLN A 176 -14.46 9.08 -12.72
CA GLN A 176 -13.32 8.36 -12.15
C GLN A 176 -12.94 7.15 -13.01
N MET A 177 -13.92 6.39 -13.50
CA MET A 177 -13.69 5.25 -14.38
C MET A 177 -13.05 5.69 -15.72
N ASN A 178 -13.50 6.80 -16.30
CA ASN A 178 -12.85 7.40 -17.47
C ASN A 178 -11.40 7.81 -17.17
N GLY A 179 -11.13 8.36 -15.98
CA GLY A 179 -9.80 8.72 -15.54
C GLY A 179 -8.86 7.51 -15.48
N MET A 180 -9.33 6.40 -14.90
CA MET A 180 -8.59 5.14 -14.86
C MET A 180 -8.32 4.59 -16.27
N THR A 181 -9.33 4.61 -17.13
CA THR A 181 -9.18 4.15 -18.52
C THR A 181 -8.08 4.93 -19.24
N LYS A 182 -8.02 6.25 -19.06
CA LYS A 182 -6.96 7.11 -19.61
C LYS A 182 -5.58 6.86 -18.98
N SER A 183 -5.50 6.51 -17.70
CA SER A 183 -4.20 6.16 -17.09
C SER A 183 -3.63 4.89 -17.69
N LEU A 184 -4.48 3.97 -18.16
CA LEU A 184 -4.05 2.73 -18.80
C LEU A 184 -3.40 2.96 -20.17
N GLU A 185 -3.83 3.99 -20.92
CA GLU A 185 -3.16 4.39 -22.16
C GLU A 185 -1.70 4.82 -21.94
N ARG A 186 -1.39 5.30 -20.73
CA ARG A 186 -0.04 5.72 -20.32
C ARG A 186 0.76 4.59 -19.67
N ASP A 187 0.17 3.42 -19.51
CA ASP A 187 0.75 2.27 -18.83
C ASP A 187 0.58 0.98 -19.65
N PRO A 188 1.37 0.81 -20.73
CA PRO A 188 1.24 -0.33 -21.64
C PRO A 188 1.56 -1.66 -20.97
N GLN A 189 2.35 -1.67 -19.89
CA GLN A 189 2.64 -2.89 -19.13
C GLN A 189 1.40 -3.38 -18.39
N VAL A 190 0.69 -2.49 -17.70
CA VAL A 190 -0.57 -2.82 -17.04
C VAL A 190 -1.65 -3.18 -18.07
N ASP A 191 -1.74 -2.48 -19.21
CA ASP A 191 -2.68 -2.83 -20.30
C ASP A 191 -2.49 -4.28 -20.75
N SER A 192 -1.24 -4.69 -20.97
CA SER A 192 -0.91 -6.06 -21.38
C SER A 192 -1.30 -7.09 -20.33
N ILE A 193 -1.09 -6.83 -19.04
CA ILE A 193 -1.47 -7.74 -17.96
C ILE A 193 -2.99 -7.89 -17.90
N LEU A 194 -3.72 -6.78 -18.02
CA LEU A 194 -5.18 -6.76 -17.96
C LEU A 194 -5.85 -7.48 -19.14
N ARG A 195 -5.16 -7.68 -20.28
CA ARG A 195 -5.70 -8.48 -21.41
C ARG A 195 -6.06 -9.90 -21.03
N ASN A 196 -5.36 -10.46 -20.04
CA ASN A 196 -5.64 -11.80 -19.52
C ASN A 196 -6.73 -11.78 -18.42
N ARG A 197 -7.12 -10.59 -17.93
CA ARG A 197 -8.08 -10.37 -16.83
C ARG A 197 -9.35 -9.63 -17.28
N ARG A 198 -9.66 -9.63 -18.58
CA ARG A 198 -10.84 -8.96 -19.18
C ARG A 198 -12.16 -9.23 -18.46
N GLN A 199 -12.37 -10.47 -18.05
CA GLN A 199 -13.60 -10.90 -17.37
C GLN A 199 -13.78 -10.19 -16.03
N GLU A 200 -12.68 -9.94 -15.30
CA GLU A 200 -12.70 -9.23 -14.02
C GLU A 200 -13.05 -7.75 -14.18
N LEU A 201 -12.87 -7.19 -15.38
CA LEU A 201 -13.25 -5.82 -15.73
C LEU A 201 -14.68 -5.71 -16.26
N GLY A 202 -15.41 -6.82 -16.38
CA GLY A 202 -16.74 -6.85 -16.98
C GLY A 202 -16.74 -6.76 -18.51
N ILE A 203 -15.59 -6.96 -19.16
CA ILE A 203 -15.48 -7.01 -20.61
C ILE A 203 -15.87 -8.42 -21.09
N GLY A 204 -16.84 -8.51 -21.98
CA GLY A 204 -17.36 -9.77 -22.52
C GLY A 204 -16.39 -10.45 -23.49
N GLN A 205 -16.51 -11.77 -23.62
CA GLN A 205 -15.69 -12.60 -24.53
C GLN A 205 -15.87 -12.22 -26.02
N GLN A 206 -16.99 -11.59 -26.39
CA GLN A 206 -17.28 -11.12 -27.75
C GLN A 206 -16.57 -9.81 -28.14
N GLN A 207 -15.95 -9.06 -27.21
CA GLN A 207 -15.13 -7.91 -27.59
C GLN A 207 -13.96 -8.34 -28.47
N ARG A 208 -13.63 -7.55 -29.50
CA ARG A 208 -12.62 -7.90 -30.51
C ARG A 208 -11.26 -8.14 -29.86
N ARG A 209 -10.82 -9.39 -29.84
CA ARG A 209 -9.49 -9.78 -29.38
C ARG A 209 -8.44 -9.08 -30.26
N GLY A 210 -7.71 -8.12 -29.69
CA GLY A 210 -6.61 -7.41 -30.38
C GLY A 210 -6.51 -5.92 -30.09
N GLN A 211 -7.52 -5.32 -29.45
CA GLN A 211 -7.48 -3.93 -29.00
C GLN A 211 -6.88 -3.79 -27.59
N SER A 212 -6.45 -2.58 -27.23
CA SER A 212 -6.01 -2.29 -25.85
C SER A 212 -7.20 -2.38 -24.89
N ILE A 213 -6.94 -2.74 -23.64
CA ILE A 213 -7.97 -2.79 -22.60
C ILE A 213 -8.53 -1.40 -22.35
N ALA A 214 -7.69 -0.36 -22.44
CA ALA A 214 -8.16 1.02 -22.37
C ALA A 214 -9.29 1.31 -23.38
N HIS A 215 -9.14 0.86 -24.63
CA HIS A 215 -10.14 1.06 -25.67
C HIS A 215 -11.40 0.23 -25.41
N GLU A 216 -11.25 -1.04 -25.02
CA GLU A 216 -12.36 -1.93 -24.70
C GLU A 216 -13.21 -1.39 -23.53
N LEU A 217 -12.57 -0.81 -22.50
CA LEU A 217 -13.24 -0.15 -21.38
C LEU A 217 -13.97 1.13 -21.80
N GLN A 218 -13.37 1.93 -22.68
CA GLN A 218 -14.01 3.15 -23.19
C GLN A 218 -15.29 2.84 -23.99
N GLU A 219 -15.27 1.78 -24.80
CA GLU A 219 -16.45 1.30 -25.53
C GLU A 219 -17.54 0.78 -24.59
N GLU A 220 -17.18 0.03 -23.54
CA GLU A 220 -18.12 -0.45 -22.52
C GLU A 220 -18.83 0.72 -21.85
N MET A 221 -18.07 1.70 -21.35
CA MET A 221 -18.65 2.87 -20.69
C MET A 221 -19.57 3.67 -21.62
N SER A 222 -19.20 3.79 -22.90
CA SER A 222 -20.00 4.49 -23.91
C SER A 222 -21.33 3.77 -24.18
N ARG A 223 -21.30 2.45 -24.35
CA ARG A 223 -22.50 1.61 -24.52
C ARG A 223 -23.42 1.67 -23.30
N SER A 224 -22.84 1.54 -22.11
CA SER A 224 -23.61 1.58 -20.87
C SER A 224 -24.27 2.96 -20.66
N ARG A 225 -23.61 4.07 -21.02
CA ARG A 225 -24.25 5.40 -21.03
C ARG A 225 -25.41 5.52 -22.02
N GLN A 226 -25.30 4.92 -23.21
CA GLN A 226 -26.39 4.91 -24.19
C GLN A 226 -27.61 4.13 -23.66
N LEU A 227 -27.38 2.98 -23.03
CA LEU A 227 -28.44 2.19 -22.40
C LEU A 227 -29.11 2.95 -21.23
N SER A 228 -28.34 3.63 -20.39
CA SER A 228 -28.89 4.42 -19.28
C SER A 228 -29.71 5.63 -19.74
N ARG A 229 -29.39 6.25 -20.88
CA ARG A 229 -30.17 7.39 -21.43
C ARG A 229 -31.33 6.94 -22.32
N GLY A 230 -31.25 5.75 -22.92
CA GLY A 230 -32.27 5.22 -23.82
C GLY A 230 -33.54 4.71 -23.13
N ILE A 231 -33.57 4.58 -21.81
CA ILE A 231 -34.72 4.09 -21.03
C ILE A 231 -35.74 5.22 -20.72
N GLY A 232 -35.56 6.43 -21.26
CA GLY A 232 -36.42 7.60 -21.00
C GLY A 232 -37.46 7.95 -22.07
N LEU A 233 -37.60 7.20 -23.18
CA LEU A 233 -38.55 7.51 -24.26
C LEU A 233 -39.42 6.30 -24.60
N GLY A 234 -40.28 5.90 -23.68
CA GLY A 234 -41.16 4.76 -23.85
C GLY A 234 -42.43 4.85 -23.00
N ARG A 235 -43.39 5.64 -23.51
CA ARG A 235 -44.81 5.83 -23.13
C ARG A 235 -45.15 7.07 -22.34
#